data_AF-A0A3G2QYC9-F1
#
_entry.id   AF-A0A3G2QYC9-F1
#
_cell.length_a   1.000
_cell.length_b   1.000
_cell.length_c   1.000
_cell.angle_alpha   90.00
_cell.angle_beta   90.00
_cell.angle_gamma   90.00
#
_symmetry.space_group_name_H-M   'P 1'
#
loop_
_entity.id
_entity.type
_entity.pdbx_description
1 polymer ?
#
loop_
_entity_poly.entity_id
_entity_poly.type
_entity_poly.pdbx_seq_one_letter_code
_entity_poly.pdbx_strand_id
1 'polypeptide(L)'
;MLNIIVEPALLLGVLFAIVMIFLYGLRFVNPNLASDWDIFITTLGIVYSSILIIHGWRLDPILLFSQVLLIFITFSFCWILIRQREIIRRLIENL
;
A
#
# COMPACT_ATOMS: atom_id res chain seq x y z
N MET A 1 -9.60 -21.74 22.60
CA MET A 1 -10.16 -21.62 21.25
C MET A 1 -9.77 -20.25 20.74
N LEU A 2 -8.94 -20.15 19.69
CA LEU A 2 -8.67 -18.87 19.04
C LEU A 2 -9.98 -18.44 18.38
N ASN A 3 -10.70 -17.51 19.02
CA ASN A 3 -11.86 -16.88 18.42
C ASN A 3 -11.31 -15.89 17.40
N ILE A 4 -11.07 -16.35 16.17
CA ILE A 4 -10.71 -15.49 15.05
C ILE A 4 -11.97 -14.72 14.70
N ILE A 5 -12.28 -13.70 15.51
CA ILE A 5 -13.28 -12.70 15.16
C ILE A 5 -12.64 -11.97 13.99
N VAL A 6 -13.22 -12.12 12.81
CA VAL A 6 -12.78 -11.40 11.61
C VAL A 6 -13.19 -9.95 11.82
N GLU A 7 -12.29 -9.19 12.43
CA GLU A 7 -12.48 -7.78 12.64
C GLU A 7 -12.22 -7.01 11.33
N PRO A 8 -12.98 -5.94 11.06
CA PRO A 8 -12.77 -5.12 9.87
C PRO A 8 -11.33 -4.59 9.77
N ALA A 9 -10.68 -4.34 10.90
CA ALA A 9 -9.29 -3.91 10.96
C ALA A 9 -8.35 -5.00 10.44
N LEU A 10 -8.53 -6.25 10.87
CA LEU A 10 -7.72 -7.38 10.40
C LEU A 10 -7.82 -7.53 8.88
N LEU A 11 -9.05 -7.47 8.34
CA LEU A 11 -9.31 -7.56 6.90
C LEU A 11 -8.61 -6.43 6.14
N LEU A 12 -8.73 -5.19 6.62
CA LEU A 12 -8.12 -4.01 6.03
C LEU A 12 -6.58 -4.09 6.04
N GLY A 13 -6.00 -4.51 7.17
CA GLY A 13 -4.56 -4.67 7.34
C GLY A 13 -3.99 -5.70 6.37
N VAL A 14 -4.61 -6.88 6.27
CA VAL A 14 -4.19 -7.94 5.36
C VAL A 14 -4.31 -7.51 3.90
N LEU A 15 -5.45 -6.90 3.52
CA LEU A 15 -5.66 -6.38 2.17
C LEU A 15 -4.56 -5.38 1.80
N PHE A 16 -4.25 -4.45 2.71
CA PHE A 16 -3.21 -3.45 2.48
C PHE A 16 -1.82 -4.08 2.35
N ALA A 17 -1.50 -5.11 3.15
CA ALA A 17 -0.25 -5.86 3.04
C ALA A 17 -0.10 -6.48 1.64
N ILE A 18 -1.15 -7.12 1.14
CA ILE A 18 -1.17 -7.75 -0.19
C ILE A 18 -0.93 -6.69 -1.29
N VAL A 19 -1.57 -5.52 -1.18
CA VAL A 19 -1.37 -4.40 -2.11
C VAL A 19 0.07 -3.91 -2.11
N MET A 20 0.70 -3.78 -0.93
CA MET A 20 2.08 -3.34 -0.81
C MET A 20 3.06 -4.37 -1.41
N ILE A 21 2.80 -5.67 -1.21
CA ILE A 21 3.56 -6.74 -1.86
C ILE A 21 3.42 -6.66 -3.39
N PHE A 22 2.22 -6.37 -3.90
CA PHE A 22 2.00 -6.17 -5.32
C PHE A 22 2.78 -4.96 -5.87
N LEU A 23 2.88 -3.89 -5.09
CA LEU A 23 3.69 -2.71 -5.43
C LEU A 23 5.18 -3.06 -5.54
N TYR A 24 5.70 -3.93 -4.67
CA TYR A 24 7.04 -4.50 -4.85
C TYR A 24 7.14 -5.40 -6.08
N GLY A 25 6.06 -6.15 -6.38
CA GLY A 25 5.93 -6.97 -7.59
C GLY A 25 6.10 -6.18 -8.89
N LEU A 26 5.79 -4.88 -8.91
CA LEU A 26 6.00 -3.99 -10.06
C LEU A 26 7.46 -4.03 -10.57
N ARG A 27 8.41 -4.28 -9.66
CA ARG A 27 9.84 -4.40 -9.99
C ARG A 27 10.14 -5.56 -10.93
N PHE A 28 9.43 -6.68 -10.80
CA PHE A 28 9.63 -7.84 -11.67
C PHE A 28 9.02 -7.62 -13.06
N VAL A 29 7.93 -6.83 -13.15
CA VAL A 29 7.24 -6.58 -14.41
C VAL A 29 7.93 -5.49 -15.22
N ASN A 30 8.30 -4.37 -14.59
CA ASN A 30 8.91 -3.22 -15.27
C ASN A 30 10.09 -2.66 -14.46
N PRO A 31 11.29 -3.28 -14.54
CA PRO A 31 12.46 -2.83 -13.79
C PRO A 31 12.90 -1.40 -14.14
N ASN A 32 12.60 -0.92 -15.35
CA ASN A 32 12.92 0.45 -15.79
C ASN A 32 12.03 1.53 -15.15
N LEU A 33 10.88 1.14 -14.57
CA LEU A 33 9.97 2.07 -13.89
C LEU A 33 10.09 2.03 -12.37
N ALA A 34 10.64 0.93 -11.85
CA ALA A 34 10.80 0.70 -10.43
C ALA A 34 11.91 1.60 -9.87
N SER A 35 11.54 2.46 -8.94
CA SER A 35 12.50 3.30 -8.22
C SER A 35 12.83 2.67 -6.87
N ASP A 36 14.02 2.93 -6.33
CA ASP A 36 14.39 2.50 -4.97
C ASP A 36 13.40 3.01 -3.91
N TRP A 37 12.74 4.13 -4.18
CA TRP A 37 11.65 4.69 -3.38
C TRP A 37 10.45 3.73 -3.21
N ASP A 38 10.18 2.86 -4.19
CA ASP A 38 9.03 1.95 -4.15
C ASP A 38 9.26 0.82 -3.14
N ILE A 39 10.52 0.42 -2.96
CA ILE A 39 10.94 -0.57 -1.94
C ILE A 39 10.80 0.04 -0.55
N PHE A 40 11.22 1.29 -0.38
CA PHE A 40 11.06 2.02 0.88
C PHE A 40 9.57 2.18 1.25
N ILE A 41 8.73 2.60 0.30
CA ILE A 41 7.28 2.75 0.50
C ILE A 41 6.63 1.41 0.83
N THR A 42 6.99 0.34 0.11
CA THR A 42 6.48 -1.01 0.39
C THR A 42 6.83 -1.44 1.82
N THR A 43 8.06 -1.22 2.25
CA THR A 43 8.52 -1.58 3.60
C THR A 43 7.72 -0.82 4.66
N LEU A 44 7.54 0.50 4.51
CA LEU A 44 6.69 1.30 5.39
C LEU A 44 5.24 0.82 5.40
N GLY A 45 4.69 0.48 4.23
CA GLY A 45 3.33 -0.03 4.09
C GLY A 45 3.12 -1.38 4.79
N ILE A 46 4.10 -2.28 4.75
CA ILE A 46 4.08 -3.56 5.46
C ILE A 46 4.17 -3.36 6.98
N VAL A 47 5.02 -2.44 7.45
CA VAL A 47 5.09 -2.08 8.87
C VAL A 47 3.76 -1.52 9.35
N TYR A 48 3.15 -0.60 8.61
CA TYR A 48 1.84 -0.04 8.92
C TYR A 48 0.72 -1.11 8.92
N SER A 49 0.70 -2.01 7.93
CA SER A 49 -0.22 -3.15 7.89
C SER A 49 -0.09 -4.03 9.13
N SER A 50 1.15 -4.31 9.56
CA SER A 50 1.42 -5.13 10.76
C SER A 50 0.86 -4.46 12.03
N ILE A 51 1.00 -3.14 12.15
CA ILE A 51 0.41 -2.37 13.25
C ILE A 51 -1.11 -2.48 13.24
N LEU A 52 -1.72 -2.36 12.06
CA LEU A 52 -3.18 -2.43 11.90
C LEU A 52 -3.71 -3.84 12.22
N ILE A 53 -2.97 -4.90 11.90
CA ILE A 53 -3.32 -6.28 12.25
C ILE A 53 -3.25 -6.52 13.78
N ILE A 54 -2.22 -6.02 14.46
CA ILE A 54 -2.00 -6.28 15.90
C ILE A 54 -2.85 -5.36 16.77
N HIS A 55 -2.96 -4.08 16.42
CA HIS A 55 -3.64 -3.07 17.22
C HIS A 55 -5.03 -2.69 16.68
N GLY A 56 -5.45 -3.28 15.57
CA GLY A 56 -6.74 -3.07 14.88
C GLY A 56 -7.96 -3.14 15.79
N TRP A 57 -8.01 -4.16 16.63
CA TRP A 57 -9.08 -4.44 17.58
C TRP A 57 -9.36 -3.34 18.61
N ARG A 58 -8.37 -2.46 18.86
CA ARG A 58 -8.49 -1.36 19.84
C ARG A 58 -8.95 -0.04 19.18
N LEU A 59 -9.05 0.02 17.85
CA LEU A 59 -9.45 1.24 17.17
C LEU A 59 -10.96 1.48 17.34
N ASP A 60 -11.30 2.69 17.76
CA ASP A 60 -12.68 3.16 17.69
C ASP A 60 -13.20 3.14 16.25
N PRO A 61 -14.51 2.91 16.01
CA PRO A 61 -15.06 2.82 14.66
C PRO A 61 -14.75 4.03 13.75
N ILE A 62 -14.67 5.24 14.34
CA ILE A 62 -14.30 6.46 13.59
C ILE A 62 -12.83 6.51 13.20
N LEU A 63 -11.95 5.97 14.05
CA LEU A 63 -10.52 5.84 13.75
C LEU A 63 -10.29 4.75 12.71
N LEU A 64 -11.07 3.67 12.73
CA LEU A 64 -11.02 2.65 11.68
C LEU A 64 -11.41 3.24 10.32
N PHE A 65 -12.45 4.07 10.28
CA PHE A 65 -12.84 4.78 9.06
C PHE A 65 -11.74 5.72 8.54
N SER A 66 -11.02 6.42 9.43
CA SER A 66 -9.89 7.24 9.00
C SER A 66 -8.75 6.41 8.40
N GLN A 67 -8.47 5.21 8.92
CA GLN A 67 -7.48 4.31 8.31
C GLN A 67 -7.90 3.89 6.90
N VAL A 68 -9.18 3.59 6.68
CA VAL A 68 -9.70 3.26 5.34
C VAL A 68 -9.48 4.42 4.36
N LEU A 69 -9.81 5.64 4.78
CA LEU A 69 -9.59 6.84 3.95
C LEU A 69 -8.10 7.07 3.65
N LEU A 70 -7.23 6.93 4.66
CA LEU A 70 -5.78 7.09 4.48
C LEU A 70 -5.22 6.07 3.48
N ILE A 71 -5.61 4.80 3.61
CA ILE A 71 -5.20 3.74 2.68
C ILE A 71 -5.66 4.08 1.25
N PHE A 72 -6.90 4.53 1.08
CA PHE A 72 -7.44 4.89 -0.23
C PHE A 72 -6.69 6.07 -0.87
N ILE A 73 -6.35 7.09 -0.07
CA ILE A 73 -5.54 8.23 -0.51
C ILE A 73 -4.15 7.76 -0.92
N THR A 74 -3.46 6.96 -0.09
CA THR A 74 -2.13 6.42 -0.40
C THR A 74 -2.12 5.60 -1.68
N PHE A 75 -3.15 4.78 -1.91
CA PHE A 75 -3.28 3.98 -3.13
C PHE A 75 -3.45 4.88 -4.37
N SER A 76 -4.31 5.90 -4.27
CA SER A 76 -4.52 6.88 -5.34
C SER A 76 -3.24 7.64 -5.68
N PHE A 77 -2.46 8.03 -4.67
CA PHE A 77 -1.16 8.66 -4.86
C PHE A 77 -0.13 7.73 -5.50
N CYS A 78 -0.04 6.47 -5.06
CA CYS A 78 0.84 5.48 -5.70
C CYS A 78 0.52 5.33 -7.19
N TRP A 79 -0.76 5.23 -7.53
CA TRP A 79 -1.19 5.14 -8.93
C TRP A 79 -0.79 6.37 -9.75
N ILE A 80 -1.02 7.57 -9.22
CA ILE A 80 -0.63 8.82 -9.89
C ILE A 80 0.89 8.88 -10.07
N LEU A 81 1.68 8.50 -9.06
CA LEU A 81 3.14 8.50 -9.13
C LEU A 81 3.67 7.55 -10.21
N ILE A 82 3.15 6.32 -10.26
CA ILE A 82 3.53 5.34 -11.30
C ILE A 82 3.20 5.89 -12.69
N ARG A 83 1.99 6.44 -12.88
CA ARG A 83 1.57 7.04 -14.15
C ARG A 83 2.48 8.21 -14.56
N GLN A 84 2.85 9.07 -13.62
CA GLN A 84 3.73 10.21 -13.90
C GLN A 84 5.12 9.77 -14.32
N ARG A 85 5.68 8.74 -13.67
CA ARG A 85 6.99 8.19 -14.05
C ARG A 85 6.98 7.60 -15.46
N GLU A 86 5.92 6.91 -15.84
CA GLU A 86 5.73 6.38 -17.20
C GLU A 86 5.65 7.52 -18.24
N ILE A 87 4.94 8.60 -17.94
CA ILE A 87 4.86 9.78 -18.84
C ILE A 87 6.23 10.42 -19.01
N ILE A 88 6.96 10.65 -17.91
CA ILE A 88 8.30 11.26 -17.94
C ILE A 88 9.26 10.39 -18.76
N ARG A 89 9.23 9.07 -18.55
CA ARG A 89 10.07 8.12 -19.29
C ARG A 89 9.84 8.22 -20.80
N ARG A 90 8.57 8.20 -21.24
CA ARG A 90 8.21 8.33 -22.66
C ARG A 90 8.65 9.67 -23.26
N LEU A 91 8.65 10.73 -22.45
CA LEU A 91 9.06 12.05 -22.90
C LEU A 91 10.58 12.13 -23.11
N ILE A 92 11.37 11.46 -22.27
CA ILE A 92 12.82 11.35 -22.42
C ILE A 92 13.20 10.45 -23.59
N GLU A 93 12.50 9.33 -23.80
CA GLU A 93 12.78 8.42 -24.93
C GLU A 93 12.47 9.04 -26.32
N ASN A 94 11.62 10.07 -26.38
CA ASN A 94 11.25 10.78 -27.61
C ASN A 94 12.15 11.99 -27.93
N LEU A 95 13.14 12.30 -27.09
CA LEU A 95 14.00 13.49 -27.19
C LEU A 95 15.43 13.09 -27.59
#